data_AF-A0A392RCG7-F1
#
_entry.id   AF-A0A392RCG7-F1
#
_cell.length_a   1.000
_cell.length_b   1.000
_cell.length_c   1.000
_cell.angle_alpha   90.00
_cell.angle_beta   90.00
_cell.angle_gamma   90.00
#
_symmetry.space_group_name_H-M   'P 1'
#
loop_
_entity.id
_entity.type
_entity.pdbx_description
1 polymer ?
#
loop_
_entity_poly.entity_id
_entity_poly.type
_entity_poly.pdbx_seq_one_letter_code
_entity_poly.pdbx_strand_id
1 'polypeptide(L)' 'VLKEWHGILDCHYLMLEACELNSVSEEDYNDLGRAGLGSCLLGGLPDWLVAYAARLVCEIY' A
#
# COMPACT_ATOMS: atom_id res chain seq x y z
N VAL A 1 -25.22 -6.32 1.08
CA VAL A 1 -24.83 -6.18 -0.34
C VAL A 1 -23.84 -5.03 -0.56
N LEU A 2 -24.11 -3.77 -0.18
CA LEU A 2 -23.15 -2.65 -0.41
C LEU A 2 -21.84 -2.71 0.40
N LYS A 3 -21.85 -3.23 1.64
CA LYS A 3 -20.66 -3.26 2.52
C LYS A 3 -19.49 -4.11 1.99
N GLU A 4 -19.75 -5.17 1.23
CA GLU A 4 -18.70 -6.04 0.67
C GLU A 4 -17.94 -5.35 -0.48
N TRP A 5 -18.59 -4.40 -1.17
CA TRP A 5 -17.95 -3.63 -2.24
C TRP A 5 -17.10 -2.47 -1.73
N HIS A 6 -17.32 -2.01 -0.49
CA HIS A 6 -16.53 -0.92 0.09
C HIS A 6 -15.04 -1.29 0.11
N GLY A 7 -14.68 -2.49 0.57
CA GLY A 7 -13.29 -2.93 0.59
C GLY A 7 -12.63 -2.96 -0.80
N ILE A 8 -13.37 -3.34 -1.86
CA ILE A 8 -12.85 -3.35 -3.24
C ILE A 8 -12.66 -1.93 -3.77
N LEU A 9 -13.61 -1.04 -3.48
CA LEU A 9 -13.57 0.36 -3.89
C LEU A 9 -12.44 1.10 -3.18
N ASP A 10 -12.26 0.86 -1.88
CA ASP A 10 -11.20 1.43 -1.07
C ASP A 10 -9.83 0.96 -1.58
N CYS A 11 -9.67 -0.33 -1.88
CA CYS A 11 -8.44 -0.84 -2.51
C CYS A 11 -8.13 -0.16 -3.85
N HIS A 12 -9.15 0.04 -4.71
CA HIS A 12 -8.95 0.73 -5.99
C HIS A 12 -8.54 2.19 -5.79
N TYR A 13 -9.16 2.88 -4.83
CA TYR A 13 -8.83 4.27 -4.53
C TYR A 13 -7.38 4.41 -4.06
N LEU A 14 -6.95 3.58 -3.10
CA LEU A 14 -5.58 3.57 -2.60
C LEU A 14 -4.58 3.23 -3.72
N MET A 15 -4.94 2.33 -4.63
CA MET A 15 -4.09 1.99 -5.78
C MET A 15 -3.94 3.18 -6.73
N LEU A 16 -5.03 3.88 -7.05
CA LEU A 16 -4.99 5.07 -7.91
C LEU A 16 -4.14 6.18 -7.28
N GLU A 17 -4.33 6.47 -6.00
CA GLU A 17 -3.55 7.47 -5.29
C GLU A 17 -2.05 7.13 -5.26
N ALA A 18 -1.71 5.86 -5.01
CA ALA A 18 -0.33 5.40 -5.04
C ALA A 18 0.29 5.49 -6.44
N CYS A 19 -0.48 5.20 -7.49
CA CYS A 19 -0.07 5.38 -8.89
C CYS A 19 0.13 6.85 -9.27
N GLU A 20 -0.68 7.77 -8.74
CA GLU A 20 -0.57 9.21 -9.03
C GLU A 20 0.64 9.84 -8.34
N LEU A 21 0.89 9.48 -7.08
CA LEU A 21 2.07 9.94 -6.35
C LEU A 21 3.35 9.29 -6.88
N ASN A 22 3.29 7.98 -7.21
CA ASN A 22 4.37 7.17 -7.74
C ASN A 22 5.72 7.40 -7.05
N SER A 23 5.67 7.50 -5.73
CA SER A 23 6.81 7.74 -4.86
C SER A 23 6.56 7.05 -3.53
N VAL A 24 7.64 6.58 -2.90
CA VAL A 24 7.58 5.92 -1.59
C VAL A 24 8.43 6.70 -0.59
N SER A 25 7.90 6.88 0.62
CA SER A 25 8.60 7.54 1.72
C SER A 25 9.37 6.52 2.58
N GLU A 26 10.28 7.01 3.42
CA GLU A 26 10.97 6.16 4.40
C GLU A 26 10.00 5.61 5.46
N GLU A 27 8.95 6.36 5.79
CA GLU A 27 7.89 5.95 6.72
C GLU A 27 7.10 4.76 6.17
N ASP A 28 6.78 4.76 4.87
CA ASP A 28 6.12 3.64 4.19
C ASP A 28 6.93 2.33 4.34
N TYR A 29 8.26 2.41 4.18
CA TYR A 29 9.13 1.24 4.39
C TYR A 29 9.16 0.78 5.85
N ASN A 30 9.09 1.71 6.80
CA ASN A 30 9.06 1.39 8.22
C ASN A 30 7.75 0.68 8.60
N ASP A 31 6.61 1.16 8.12
CA ASP A 31 5.31 0.54 8.38
C ASP A 31 5.18 -0.84 7.73
N LEU A 32 5.66 -0.98 6.49
CA LEU A 32 5.78 -2.28 5.83
C LEU A 32 6.68 -3.24 6.64
N GLY A 33 7.83 -2.75 7.12
CA GLY A 33 8.72 -3.52 7.98
C GLY A 33 8.06 -3.98 9.28
N ARG A 34 7.28 -3.11 9.93
CA ARG A 34 6.49 -3.45 11.14
C ARG A 34 5.41 -4.49 10.86
N ALA A 35 4.85 -4.51 9.65
CA ALA A 35 3.92 -5.54 9.19
C ALA A 35 4.58 -6.83 8.67
N GLY A 36 5.91 -6.93 8.72
CA GLY A 36 6.67 -8.10 8.29
C GLY A 36 6.98 -8.15 6.78
N LEU A 37 6.72 -7.07 6.05
CA LEU A 37 7.05 -6.91 4.63
C LEU A 37 8.43 -6.26 4.51
N GLY A 38 9.46 -7.11 4.57
CA GLY A 38 10.86 -6.69 4.49
C GLY A 38 11.33 -6.35 3.07
N SER A 39 12.55 -5.80 2.98
CA SER A 39 13.16 -5.37 1.72
C SER A 39 13.34 -6.47 0.66
N CYS A 40 13.39 -7.75 1.04
CA CYS A 40 13.45 -8.86 0.08
C CYS A 40 12.14 -9.09 -0.69
N LEU A 41 11.00 -8.65 -0.14
CA LEU A 41 9.69 -8.71 -0.81
C LEU A 41 9.42 -7.45 -1.65
N LEU A 42 9.99 -6.31 -1.23
CA LEU A 42 9.76 -5.01 -1.84
C LEU A 42 10.83 -4.64 -2.90
N GLY A 43 11.99 -5.29 -2.86
CA GLY A 43 13.11 -5.00 -3.74
C GLY A 43 12.79 -5.26 -5.20
N GLY A 44 12.93 -4.23 -6.04
CA GLY A 44 12.67 -4.32 -7.49
C GLY A 44 11.21 -4.10 -7.88
N LEU A 45 10.31 -3.88 -6.93
CA LEU A 45 8.95 -3.45 -7.21
C LEU A 45 8.92 -1.95 -7.58
N PRO A 46 7.96 -1.52 -8.41
CA PRO A 46 7.78 -0.11 -8.71
C PRO A 46 7.26 0.65 -7.47
N ASP A 47 7.64 1.91 -7.34
CA ASP A 47 7.33 2.75 -6.18
C ASP A 47 5.84 2.80 -5.86
N TRP A 48 4.97 2.93 -6.88
CA TRP A 48 3.51 2.92 -6.66
C TRP A 48 3.01 1.64 -5.99
N LEU A 49 3.62 0.48 -6.28
CA LEU A 49 3.19 -0.79 -5.70
C LEU A 49 3.63 -0.92 -4.24
N VAL A 50 4.82 -0.42 -3.91
CA VAL A 50 5.30 -0.35 -2.54
C VAL A 50 4.44 0.64 -1.73
N ALA A 51 4.15 1.81 -2.30
CA ALA A 51 3.33 2.84 -1.68
C ALA A 51 1.85 2.39 -1.50
N TYR A 52 1.31 1.59 -2.42
CA TYR A 52 0.00 0.96 -2.28
C TYR A 52 -0.02 -0.04 -1.12
N ALA A 53 1.00 -0.89 -1.03
CA ALA A 53 1.11 -1.87 0.04
C ALA A 53 1.19 -1.21 1.43
N ALA A 54 1.94 -0.11 1.55
CA ALA A 54 2.05 0.64 2.80
C ALA A 54 0.68 1.18 3.25
N ARG A 55 -0.08 1.82 2.34
CA ARG A 55 -1.44 2.30 2.61
C ARG A 55 -2.40 1.19 3.02
N LEU A 56 -2.33 0.04 2.35
CA LEU A 56 -3.17 -1.11 2.67
C LEU A 56 -2.89 -1.64 4.07
N VAL A 57 -1.62 -1.64 4.50
CA VAL A 57 -1.24 -2.01 5.87
C VAL A 57 -1.74 -0.98 6.87
N CYS A 58 -1.62 0.32 6.58
CA CYS A 58 -2.07 1.39 7.47
C CYS A 58 -3.60 1.44 7.67
N GLU A 59 -4.41 1.05 6.67
CA GLU A 59 -5.88 0.96 6.83
C GLU A 59 -6.32 -0.23 7.71
N ILE A 60 -5.45 -1.21 7.94
CA ILE A 60 -5.77 -2.45 8.67
C ILE A 60 -5.36 -2.37 10.17
N TYR A 61 -4.58 -1.37 10.58
CA TYR A 61 -4.09 -1.17 11.97
C TYR A 61 -4.61 0.12 12.61
#